data_AF-A0A7C1P420-F1
#
_entry.id   AF-A0A7C1P420-F1
#
_cell.length_a   1.000
_cell.length_b   1.000
_cell.length_c   1.000
_cell.angle_alpha   90.00
_cell.angle_beta   90.00
_cell.angle_gamma   90.00
#
_symmetry.space_group_name_H-M   'P 1'
#
loop_
_entity.id
_entity.type
_entity.pdbx_description
1 polymer ?
#
loop_
_entity_poly.entity_id
_entity_poly.type
_entity_poly.pdbx_seq_one_letter_code
_entity_poly.pdbx_strand_id
1 'polypeptide(L)' 'MSLLGYLYGLTSERKLAEECRLNLAFMWFLGYDLDEMPPDHSILSKARARFGREVYEQF' A
#
# COMPACT_ATOMS: atom_id res chain seq x y z
N MET A 1 -1.93 -2.21 9.50
CA MET A 1 -2.21 -2.54 8.09
C MET A 1 -2.32 -1.22 7.33
N SER A 2 -2.15 -1.17 6.00
CA SER A 2 -2.56 0.06 5.28
C SER A 2 -4.08 0.05 5.12
N LEU A 3 -4.70 1.23 4.94
CA LEU A 3 -6.15 1.34 4.76
C LEU A 3 -6.67 0.45 3.62
N LEU A 4 -5.97 0.41 2.48
CA LEU A 4 -6.31 -0.48 1.37
C LEU A 4 -6.19 -1.95 1.76
N GLY A 5 -5.17 -2.32 2.55
CA GLY A 5 -5.04 -3.68 3.05
C GLY A 5 -6.20 -4.08 3.96
N TYR A 6 -6.65 -3.17 4.82
CA TYR A 6 -7.79 -3.39 5.70
C TYR A 6 -9.12 -3.52 4.90
N LEU A 7 -9.43 -2.54 4.05
CA LEU A 7 -10.70 -2.47 3.32
C LEU A 7 -10.89 -3.65 2.36
N TYR A 8 -9.81 -4.16 1.77
CA TYR A 8 -9.85 -5.24 0.78
C TYR A 8 -9.39 -6.60 1.36
N GLY A 9 -9.18 -6.69 2.67
CA GLY A 9 -8.79 -7.95 3.33
C GLY A 9 -7.41 -8.48 2.91
N LEU A 10 -6.51 -7.60 2.47
CA LEU A 10 -5.15 -7.96 2.05
C LEU A 10 -4.20 -7.91 3.26
N THR A 11 -3.80 -9.08 3.73
CA THR A 11 -2.90 -9.22 4.89
C THR A 11 -1.41 -9.26 4.52
N SER A 12 -1.09 -9.34 3.23
CA SER A 12 0.29 -9.39 2.74
C SER A 12 0.66 -8.08 2.08
N GLU A 13 1.72 -7.41 2.55
CA GLU A 13 2.26 -6.20 1.91
C GLU A 13 2.71 -6.47 0.47
N ARG A 14 3.20 -7.69 0.19
CA ARG A 14 3.57 -8.09 -1.17
C ARG A 14 2.36 -8.16 -2.07
N LYS A 15 1.26 -8.75 -1.59
CA LYS A 15 0.01 -8.84 -2.34
C LYS A 15 -0.58 -7.45 -2.54
N LEU A 16 -0.56 -6.60 -1.52
CA LEU A 16 -1.00 -5.21 -1.64
C LEU A 16 -0.20 -4.45 -2.71
N ALA A 17 1.13 -4.57 -2.72
CA ALA A 17 1.97 -3.93 -3.73
C ALA A 17 1.67 -4.45 -5.16
N GLU A 18 1.35 -5.73 -5.30
CA GLU A 18 0.92 -6.32 -6.57
C GLU A 18 -0.46 -5.79 -7.01
N GLU A 19 -1.42 -5.73 -6.11
CA GLU A 19 -2.74 -5.14 -6.38
C GLU A 19 -2.63 -3.66 -6.77
N CYS A 20 -1.76 -2.89 -6.11
CA CYS A 20 -1.50 -1.50 -6.50
C CYS A 20 -0.94 -1.36 -7.92
N ARG A 21 -0.26 -2.37 -8.47
CA ARG A 21 0.22 -2.38 -9.86
C ARG A 21 -0.86 -2.73 -10.88
N LEU A 22 -1.89 -3.46 -10.47
CA LEU A 22 -2.91 -4.01 -11.36
C LEU A 22 -4.23 -3.24 -11.28
N ASN A 23 -4.43 -2.49 -10.20
CA ASN A 23 -5.69 -1.81 -9.89
C ASN A 23 -5.56 -0.29 -10.03
N LEU A 24 -6.18 0.24 -11.08
CA LEU A 24 -6.22 1.68 -11.37
C LEU A 24 -6.86 2.50 -10.25
N ALA A 25 -7.85 1.96 -9.54
CA ALA A 25 -8.46 2.66 -8.42
C ALA A 25 -7.49 2.79 -7.24
N PHE A 26 -6.59 1.82 -7.05
CA PHE A 26 -5.57 1.89 -6.01
C PHE A 26 -4.49 2.90 -6.38
N MET A 27 -4.05 2.93 -7.65
CA MET A 27 -3.13 3.94 -8.16
C MET A 27 -3.71 5.34 -7.98
N TRP A 28 -4.96 5.55 -8.41
CA TRP A 28 -5.66 6.83 -8.24
C TRP A 28 -5.77 7.24 -6.77
N PHE A 29 -6.16 6.31 -5.89
CA PHE A 29 -6.26 6.58 -4.44
C PHE A 29 -4.91 6.95 -3.83
N LEU A 30 -3.83 6.29 -4.26
CA LEU A 30 -2.47 6.57 -3.81
C LEU A 30 -1.84 7.80 -4.49
N GLY A 31 -2.52 8.39 -5.48
CA GLY A 31 -2.05 9.58 -6.21
C GLY A 31 -0.97 9.29 -7.26
N TYR A 32 -0.93 8.06 -7.80
CA TYR A 32 -0.02 7.69 -8.88
C TYR A 32 -0.68 7.86 -10.25
N ASP A 33 0.07 8.40 -11.20
CA ASP A 33 -0.32 8.45 -12.61
C ASP A 33 -0.11 7.09 -13.33
N LEU A 34 -0.70 6.93 -14.51
CA LEU A 34 -0.68 5.67 -15.27
C LEU A 34 0.72 5.25 -15.74
N ASP A 35 1.60 6.22 -15.94
CA ASP A 35 2.99 6.04 -16.36
C ASP A 35 3.98 6.00 -15.18
N GLU A 36 3.49 6.18 -13.96
CA GLU A 36 4.30 6.04 -12.76
C GLU A 36 4.31 4.61 -12.23
N MET A 37 5.42 4.23 -11.60
CA MET A 37 5.52 2.92 -10.96
C MET A 37 4.97 3.00 -9.52
N PRO A 38 3.87 2.31 -9.21
CA PRO A 38 3.29 2.30 -7.86
C PRO A 38 4.23 1.61 -6.86
N PRO A 39 4.01 1.79 -5.54
CA PRO A 39 4.99 1.43 -4.55
C PRO A 39 5.18 -0.08 -4.48
N ASP A 40 6.43 -0.52 -4.40
CA ASP A 40 6.74 -1.93 -4.14
C ASP A 40 6.63 -2.26 -2.64
N HIS A 41 6.68 -3.56 -2.33
CA HIS A 41 6.65 -4.06 -0.96
C HIS A 41 7.78 -3.51 -0.07
N SER A 42 8.92 -3.12 -0.64
CA SER A 42 10.05 -2.55 0.11
C SER A 42 9.74 -1.13 0.59
N ILE A 43 9.00 -0.35 -0.21
CA ILE A 43 8.53 0.98 0.18
C ILE A 43 7.54 0.86 1.35
N LEU A 44 6.61 -0.09 1.27
CA LEU A 44 5.66 -0.35 2.36
C LEU A 44 6.38 -0.76 3.65
N SER A 45 7.35 -1.67 3.57
CA SER A 45 8.15 -2.08 4.72
C SER A 45 9.00 -0.93 5.31
N LYS A 46 9.59 -0.06 4.46
CA LYS A 46 10.32 1.14 4.93
C LYS A 46 9.38 2.16 5.59
N ALA A 47 8.20 2.38 5.03
CA ALA A 47 7.19 3.27 5.60
C ALA A 47 6.74 2.77 6.98
N ARG A 48 6.50 1.46 7.15
CA ARG A 48 6.20 0.85 8.45
C ARG A 48 7.31 1.06 9.47
N ALA A 49 8.57 0.91 9.06
CA ALA A 49 9.71 1.16 9.94
C ALA A 49 9.84 2.65 10.33
N ARG A 50 9.56 3.56 9.39
CA ARG A 50 9.69 5.01 9.60
C ARG A 50 8.58 5.60 10.47
N PHE A 51 7.34 5.22 10.24
CA PHE A 51 6.18 5.79 10.93
C PHE A 51 5.78 5.01 12.18
N GLY A 52 6.40 3.85 12.42
CA GLY A 52 6.11 3.01 13.58
C GLY A 52 4.79 2.24 13.44
N ARG A 53 4.59 1.27 14.34
CA ARG A 53 3.37 0.44 14.33
C ARG A 53 2.12 1.21 14.73
N GLU A 54 2.24 2.18 15.62
CA GLU A 54 1.09 2.95 16.13
C GLU A 54 0.28 3.60 15.00
N VAL A 55 0.96 4.16 13.99
CA VAL A 55 0.31 4.74 12.82
C VAL A 55 -0.38 3.67 11.96
N TYR A 56 0.15 2.46 11.92
CA TYR A 56 -0.40 1.35 11.14
C TYR A 56 -1.45 0.53 11.90
N GLU A 57 -1.52 0.62 13.22
CA GLU A 57 -2.51 -0.09 14.06
C GLU A 57 -3.78 0.74 14.24
N GLN A 58 -3.77 2.02 13.83
CA GLN A 58 -4.95 2.91 13.84
C GLN A 58 -5.92 2.66 12.67
N PHE A 59 -5.54 1.85 11.68
CA PHE A 59 -6.31 1.57 10.47
C PHE A 59 -6.44 0.07 10.18
#